data_AF-A0A6J0B2D8-F1
#
_entry.id   AF-A0A6J0B2D8-F1
#
_cell.length_a   1.000
_cell.length_b   1.000
_cell.length_c   1.000
_cell.angle_alpha   90.00
_cell.angle_beta   90.00
_cell.angle_gamma   90.00
#
_symmetry.space_group_name_H-M   'P 1'
#
loop_
_entity.id
_entity.type
_entity.pdbx_description
1 polymer ?
#
loop_
_entity_poly.entity_id
_entity_poly.type
_entity_poly.pdbx_seq_one_letter_code
_entity_poly.pdbx_strand_id
1 'polypeptide(L)'
;MAYLHEFREFFRTNPYHMIGVVETWLNDATGDQHVELPGYTILRVDRQNKRGGGVAIYIKKELNFRLLSSSSGDGQVIIPEYLIAEIWGPSQYKIMVAVVYRPPKAGYMGMFEDDIAPRIVNYKFTCVLGDFNADLQTTNDKAVRLRDLFDTSGLSIVLLQPTNHSAQANTWIDVCAVGHLANLHAWGQSSQPFLSSHDLIYICLRYKHPKPARRIIKCLSWKEIDSDAATELINRRKHELDGTNGTQQSLDQYLDKLNCLVQEIINQCVPVRKFVAKHRPTPWLTQELREKCKERDKCYRRFKINGRCEAWESYIQIRRPAQSLWKKDQANYLQSVFNHSGHTRQFWGEMDRLGLTVASTKSRGALNFNIEALINYYATIIAGRKFPPLDGLLTSLSRVQANEDFPFTHANMDDGVKHLAAGTYGATGIDGLSAQALKMLKNLIVPLITELINNSLDTCCYQTQWRSSLITPIPKI
;
A
#
# COMPACT_ATOMS: atom_id res chain seq x y z
N MET A 1 -12.83 13.73 9.58
CA MET A 1 -13.83 12.87 8.91
C MET A 1 -14.35 11.76 9.82
N ALA A 2 -15.61 11.82 10.26
CA ALA A 2 -16.24 10.76 11.08
C ALA A 2 -16.42 9.41 10.35
N TYR A 3 -16.22 9.38 9.02
CA TYR A 3 -16.50 8.23 8.15
C TYR A 3 -15.30 7.77 7.30
N LEU A 4 -14.07 8.15 7.68
CA LEU A 4 -12.89 7.89 6.85
C LEU A 4 -12.66 6.40 6.53
N HIS A 5 -12.99 5.49 7.46
CA HIS A 5 -12.87 4.05 7.21
C HIS A 5 -13.88 3.54 6.17
N GLU A 6 -15.12 4.01 6.22
CA GLU A 6 -16.15 3.69 5.23
C GLU A 6 -15.78 4.28 3.86
N PHE A 7 -15.26 5.51 3.85
CA PHE A 7 -14.70 6.16 2.66
C PHE A 7 -13.58 5.33 2.03
N ARG A 8 -12.57 4.95 2.83
CA ARG A 8 -11.45 4.12 2.39
C ARG A 8 -11.93 2.79 1.83
N GLU A 9 -12.86 2.11 2.50
CA GLU A 9 -13.38 0.82 2.04
C GLU A 9 -14.16 0.91 0.73
N PHE A 10 -14.98 1.95 0.58
CA PHE A 10 -15.76 2.15 -0.64
C PHE A 10 -14.84 2.37 -1.84
N PHE A 11 -13.88 3.28 -1.74
CA PHE A 11 -12.95 3.58 -2.84
C PHE A 11 -11.87 2.52 -3.05
N ARG A 12 -11.65 1.63 -2.07
CA ARG A 12 -10.86 0.41 -2.22
C ARG A 12 -11.53 -0.60 -3.15
N THR A 13 -12.86 -0.71 -3.10
CA THR A 13 -13.63 -1.68 -3.91
C THR A 13 -14.13 -1.11 -5.22
N ASN A 14 -14.30 0.21 -5.29
CA ASN A 14 -14.73 0.96 -6.47
C ASN A 14 -13.62 1.94 -6.87
N PRO A 15 -12.60 1.51 -7.64
CA PRO A 15 -11.46 2.36 -7.95
C PRO A 15 -11.81 3.40 -9.01
N TYR A 16 -11.59 4.68 -8.69
CA TYR A 16 -11.68 5.80 -9.62
C TYR A 16 -10.27 6.30 -9.99
N HIS A 17 -10.11 6.98 -11.11
CA HIS A 17 -8.82 7.58 -11.48
C HIS A 17 -8.50 8.82 -10.64
N MET A 18 -9.55 9.58 -10.33
CA MET A 18 -9.52 10.75 -9.47
C MET A 18 -10.81 10.79 -8.63
N ILE A 19 -10.70 11.25 -7.39
CA ILE A 19 -11.82 11.42 -6.46
C ILE A 19 -11.75 12.84 -5.91
N GLY A 20 -12.79 13.64 -6.17
CA GLY A 20 -12.98 14.94 -5.53
C GLY A 20 -13.75 14.77 -4.23
N VAL A 21 -13.29 15.44 -3.18
CA VAL A 21 -13.99 15.49 -1.88
C VAL A 21 -14.15 16.94 -1.47
N VAL A 22 -15.38 17.32 -1.19
CA VAL A 22 -15.75 18.62 -0.60
C VAL A 22 -16.11 18.40 0.86
N GLU A 23 -16.02 19.45 1.67
CA GLU A 23 -16.20 19.37 3.12
C GLU A 23 -15.33 18.26 3.74
N THR A 24 -14.01 18.42 3.65
CA THR A 24 -13.07 17.44 4.23
C THR A 24 -13.01 17.54 5.76
N TRP A 25 -13.28 18.72 6.32
CA TRP A 25 -13.14 19.07 7.73
C TRP A 25 -11.73 18.78 8.27
N LEU A 26 -10.73 18.94 7.41
CA LEU A 26 -9.32 18.78 7.74
C LEU A 26 -8.69 20.13 8.14
N ASN A 27 -7.57 20.04 8.84
CA ASN A 27 -6.77 21.18 9.30
C ASN A 27 -5.28 20.82 9.22
N ASP A 28 -4.41 21.82 9.39
CA ASP A 28 -2.95 21.64 9.34
C ASP A 28 -2.40 20.65 10.37
N ALA A 29 -3.10 20.47 11.50
CA ALA A 29 -2.73 19.47 12.50
C ALA A 29 -2.99 18.02 12.03
N THR A 30 -3.80 17.84 10.98
CA THR A 30 -4.10 16.52 10.42
C THR A 30 -3.09 16.15 9.34
N GLY A 31 -2.01 15.45 9.70
CA GLY A 31 -1.04 14.97 8.71
C GLY A 31 -1.66 14.11 7.60
N ASP A 32 -1.13 14.18 6.38
CA ASP A 32 -1.63 13.46 5.19
C ASP A 32 -1.74 11.94 5.40
N GLN A 33 -0.83 11.37 6.20
CA GLN A 33 -0.86 9.96 6.61
C GLN A 33 -2.19 9.53 7.24
N HIS A 34 -2.87 10.43 7.95
CA HIS A 34 -4.13 10.12 8.62
C HIS A 34 -5.29 10.02 7.64
N VAL A 35 -5.16 10.61 6.45
CA VAL A 35 -6.18 10.64 5.41
C VAL A 35 -5.78 9.90 4.13
N GLU A 36 -4.61 9.24 4.11
CA GLU A 36 -4.13 8.51 2.93
C GLU A 36 -5.16 7.49 2.45
N LEU A 37 -5.39 7.45 1.14
CA LEU A 37 -6.15 6.41 0.47
C LEU A 37 -5.17 5.51 -0.29
N PRO A 38 -5.09 4.19 -0.01
CA PRO A 38 -4.12 3.31 -0.64
C PRO A 38 -4.19 3.36 -2.17
N GLY A 39 -3.04 3.64 -2.80
CA GLY A 39 -2.92 3.76 -4.26
C GLY A 39 -3.21 5.15 -4.81
N TYR A 40 -3.47 6.15 -3.96
CA TYR A 40 -3.70 7.54 -4.35
C TYR A 40 -2.70 8.49 -3.68
N THR A 41 -2.48 9.63 -4.33
CA THR A 41 -1.84 10.83 -3.79
C THR A 41 -2.93 11.87 -3.55
N ILE A 42 -2.84 12.62 -2.46
CA ILE A 42 -3.81 13.65 -2.08
C ILE A 42 -3.25 15.05 -2.40
N LEU A 43 -4.08 15.89 -3.01
CA LEU A 43 -3.96 17.35 -3.01
C LEU A 43 -5.11 17.89 -2.16
N ARG A 44 -4.86 18.87 -1.29
CA ARG A 44 -5.91 19.41 -0.41
C ARG A 44 -5.72 20.89 -0.12
N VAL A 45 -6.82 21.57 0.16
CA VAL A 45 -6.87 22.89 0.78
C VAL A 45 -7.67 22.74 2.06
N ASP A 46 -7.01 23.02 3.18
CA ASP A 46 -7.61 22.96 4.50
C ASP A 46 -8.07 24.35 4.93
N ARG A 47 -9.12 24.41 5.75
CA ARG A 47 -9.65 25.69 6.22
C ARG A 47 -9.01 26.07 7.54
N GLN A 48 -8.37 27.23 7.56
CA GLN A 48 -7.79 27.81 8.76
C GLN A 48 -8.89 28.34 9.70
N ASN A 49 -8.75 28.08 11.01
CA ASN A 49 -9.52 28.72 12.10
C ASN A 49 -11.06 28.55 12.10
N LYS A 50 -11.65 27.61 11.37
CA LYS A 50 -13.10 27.29 11.45
C LYS A 50 -13.38 25.79 11.49
N ARG A 51 -14.48 25.40 12.16
CA ARG A 51 -15.03 24.04 12.09
C ARG A 51 -15.80 23.87 10.78
N GLY A 52 -15.18 23.25 9.77
CA GLY A 52 -15.85 22.79 8.54
C GLY A 52 -15.44 23.52 7.25
N GLY A 53 -15.67 22.86 6.12
CA GLY A 53 -15.11 23.21 4.80
C GLY A 53 -13.96 22.27 4.41
N GLY A 54 -13.10 22.73 3.54
CA GLY A 54 -11.96 22.04 2.95
C GLY A 54 -12.33 21.29 1.67
N VAL A 55 -11.39 21.23 0.74
CA VAL A 55 -11.49 20.46 -0.50
C VAL A 55 -10.26 19.57 -0.66
N ALA A 56 -10.45 18.38 -1.24
CA ALA A 56 -9.36 17.47 -1.57
C ALA A 56 -9.59 16.79 -2.92
N ILE A 57 -8.48 16.45 -3.56
CA ILE A 57 -8.41 15.67 -4.79
C ILE A 57 -7.48 14.48 -4.52
N TYR A 58 -8.03 13.26 -4.53
CA TYR A 58 -7.24 12.04 -4.55
C TYR A 58 -7.00 11.61 -5.99
N ILE A 59 -5.74 11.41 -6.37
CA ILE A 59 -5.32 11.04 -7.73
C ILE A 59 -4.58 9.72 -7.65
N LYS A 60 -4.92 8.73 -8.48
CA LYS A 60 -4.17 7.46 -8.45
C LYS A 60 -2.68 7.70 -8.70
N LYS A 61 -1.82 6.96 -7.97
CA LYS A 61 -0.35 7.05 -8.06
C LYS A 61 0.21 6.69 -9.45
N GLU A 62 -0.60 6.09 -10.32
CA GLU A 62 -0.25 5.78 -11.73
C GLU A 62 -0.42 6.95 -12.69
N LEU A 63 -1.07 8.03 -12.25
CA LEU A 63 -1.29 9.24 -13.05
C LEU A 63 -0.30 10.32 -12.66
N ASN A 64 0.12 11.07 -13.66
CA ASN A 64 0.86 12.30 -13.43
C ASN A 64 -0.14 13.42 -13.16
N PHE A 65 0.26 14.35 -12.31
CA PHE A 65 -0.55 15.52 -12.00
C PHE A 65 0.31 16.75 -11.70
N ARG A 66 -0.29 17.92 -11.83
CA ARG A 66 0.28 19.19 -11.38
C ARG A 66 -0.84 20.09 -10.87
N LEU A 67 -0.62 20.70 -9.71
CA LEU A 67 -1.51 21.73 -9.18
C LEU A 67 -1.36 23.01 -10.03
N LEU A 68 -2.49 23.56 -10.48
CA LEU A 68 -2.54 24.77 -11.31
C LEU A 68 -2.91 26.01 -10.49
N SER A 69 -3.95 25.90 -9.65
CA SER A 69 -4.39 26.95 -8.73
C SER A 69 -5.13 26.34 -7.55
N SER A 70 -5.24 27.10 -6.48
CA SER A 70 -6.01 26.75 -5.28
C SER A 70 -6.55 28.02 -4.63
N SER A 71 -7.77 27.95 -4.10
CA SER A 71 -8.32 29.05 -3.31
C SER A 71 -7.38 29.39 -2.15
N SER A 72 -6.99 30.65 -2.04
CA SER A 72 -6.18 31.18 -0.94
C SER A 72 -6.95 32.32 -0.30
N GLY A 73 -7.34 32.16 0.96
CA GLY A 73 -8.08 33.16 1.71
C GLY A 73 -7.45 33.43 3.07
N ASP A 74 -7.48 34.68 3.51
CA ASP A 74 -7.03 35.13 4.84
C ASP A 74 -8.03 34.80 5.96
N GLY A 75 -9.16 34.17 5.62
CA GLY A 75 -10.24 33.78 6.53
C GLY A 75 -11.23 34.90 6.86
N GLN A 76 -11.00 36.12 6.36
CA GLN A 76 -11.87 37.29 6.62
C GLN A 76 -13.11 37.28 5.75
N VAL A 77 -12.98 36.87 4.48
CA VAL A 77 -14.09 36.79 3.52
C VAL A 77 -14.50 35.34 3.28
N ILE A 78 -15.81 35.09 3.19
CA ILE A 78 -16.35 33.77 2.81
C ILE A 78 -16.24 33.65 1.28
N ILE A 79 -15.15 33.03 0.84
CA ILE A 79 -14.89 32.71 -0.57
C ILE A 79 -15.19 31.23 -0.87
N PRO A 80 -15.36 30.86 -2.15
CA PRO A 80 -15.37 29.47 -2.57
C PRO A 80 -14.00 28.82 -2.31
N GLU A 81 -14.04 27.57 -1.90
CA GLU A 81 -12.85 26.76 -1.65
C GLU A 81 -12.66 25.83 -2.85
N TYR A 82 -11.50 25.84 -3.48
CA TYR A 82 -11.28 25.07 -4.70
C TYR A 82 -9.84 24.63 -4.92
N LEU A 83 -9.71 23.56 -5.69
CA LEU A 83 -8.45 23.04 -6.22
C LEU A 83 -8.60 22.87 -7.73
N ILE A 84 -7.66 23.42 -8.50
CA ILE A 84 -7.55 23.21 -9.93
C ILE A 84 -6.25 22.47 -10.21
N ALA A 85 -6.34 21.30 -10.83
CA ALA A 85 -5.18 20.47 -11.17
C ALA A 85 -5.26 20.01 -12.63
N GLU A 86 -4.09 19.83 -13.25
CA GLU A 86 -3.97 19.05 -14.48
C GLU A 86 -3.59 17.61 -14.15
N ILE A 87 -4.23 16.65 -14.81
CA ILE A 87 -4.01 15.21 -14.64
C ILE A 87 -3.80 14.59 -16.02
N TRP A 88 -2.81 13.70 -16.16
CA TRP A 88 -2.58 12.98 -17.42
C TRP A 88 -2.00 11.59 -17.22
N GLY A 89 -2.33 10.71 -18.15
CA GLY A 89 -1.69 9.40 -18.26
C GLY A 89 -0.38 9.45 -19.07
N PRO A 90 0.34 8.31 -19.20
CA PRO A 90 1.61 8.23 -19.93
C PRO A 90 1.53 8.60 -21.42
N SER A 91 0.34 8.61 -22.03
CA SER A 91 0.12 9.01 -23.40
C SER A 91 -1.28 9.62 -23.56
N GLN A 92 -1.36 10.86 -24.10
CA GLN A 92 -2.43 11.40 -24.97
C GLN A 92 -2.80 12.87 -24.73
N TYR A 93 -3.58 13.25 -23.72
CA TYR A 93 -4.02 14.64 -23.53
C TYR A 93 -4.11 14.98 -22.04
N LYS A 94 -3.74 16.20 -21.64
CA LYS A 94 -3.96 16.64 -20.27
C LYS A 94 -5.44 16.89 -20.01
N ILE A 95 -5.89 16.54 -18.81
CA ILE A 95 -7.24 16.77 -18.32
C ILE A 95 -7.15 17.85 -17.24
N MET A 96 -7.86 18.96 -17.40
CA MET A 96 -8.03 19.93 -16.32
C MET A 96 -9.21 19.50 -15.45
N VAL A 97 -8.98 19.40 -14.15
CA VAL A 97 -10.01 19.14 -13.16
C VAL A 97 -10.07 20.27 -12.14
N ALA A 98 -11.27 20.68 -11.77
CA ALA A 98 -11.51 21.58 -10.65
C ALA A 98 -12.46 20.92 -9.66
N VAL A 99 -12.11 20.92 -8.38
CA VAL A 99 -13.02 20.54 -7.29
C VAL A 99 -13.35 21.79 -6.49
N VAL A 100 -14.64 22.07 -6.35
CA VAL A 100 -15.13 23.33 -5.80
C VAL A 100 -16.14 23.06 -4.68
N TYR A 101 -15.95 23.72 -3.55
CA TYR A 101 -16.93 23.84 -2.50
C TYR A 101 -17.31 25.31 -2.36
N ARG A 102 -18.57 25.65 -2.64
CA ARG A 102 -19.10 27.00 -2.40
C ARG A 102 -19.92 26.97 -1.11
N PRO A 103 -19.47 27.65 -0.04
CA PRO A 103 -20.28 27.77 1.18
C PRO A 103 -21.66 28.40 0.91
N PRO A 104 -22.73 28.03 1.63
CA PRO A 104 -24.09 28.54 1.37
C PRO A 104 -24.24 30.06 1.40
N LYS A 105 -23.37 30.73 2.17
CA LYS A 105 -23.32 32.20 2.36
C LYS A 105 -22.32 32.90 1.44
N ALA A 106 -21.58 32.17 0.60
CA ALA A 106 -20.63 32.77 -0.34
C ALA A 106 -21.39 33.48 -1.48
N GLY A 107 -21.22 34.80 -1.60
CA GLY A 107 -21.89 35.60 -2.62
C GLY A 107 -21.14 35.68 -3.95
N TYR A 108 -19.80 35.60 -3.92
CA TYR A 108 -18.92 35.91 -5.04
C TYR A 108 -18.13 34.67 -5.50
N MET A 109 -18.22 34.34 -6.78
CA MET A 109 -17.47 33.26 -7.44
C MET A 109 -16.35 33.77 -8.36
N GLY A 110 -16.17 35.09 -8.49
CA GLY A 110 -15.29 35.67 -9.50
C GLY A 110 -13.85 35.21 -9.41
N MET A 111 -13.30 35.00 -8.21
CA MET A 111 -11.93 34.44 -8.07
C MET A 111 -11.77 33.07 -8.73
N PHE A 112 -12.78 32.20 -8.63
CA PHE A 112 -12.77 30.90 -9.28
C PHE A 112 -12.95 31.04 -10.80
N GLU A 113 -13.81 31.96 -11.24
CA GLU A 113 -14.03 32.28 -12.65
C GLU A 113 -12.76 32.80 -13.32
N ASP A 114 -12.09 33.77 -12.70
CA ASP A 114 -10.82 34.35 -13.15
C ASP A 114 -9.71 33.30 -13.27
N ASP A 115 -9.73 32.30 -12.37
CA ASP A 115 -8.74 31.22 -12.37
C ASP A 115 -9.02 30.17 -13.45
N ILE A 116 -10.29 29.91 -13.79
CA ILE A 116 -10.66 28.84 -14.71
C ILE A 116 -10.77 29.32 -16.16
N ALA A 117 -11.39 30.48 -16.40
CA ALA A 117 -11.68 31.00 -17.74
C ALA A 117 -10.46 31.02 -18.69
N PRO A 118 -9.27 31.54 -18.31
CA PRO A 118 -8.12 31.57 -19.21
C PRO A 118 -7.52 30.18 -19.48
N ARG A 119 -7.86 29.17 -18.67
CA ARG A 119 -7.26 27.84 -18.74
C ARG A 119 -8.06 26.89 -19.61
N ILE A 120 -9.40 26.97 -19.60
CA ILE A 120 -10.31 26.02 -20.27
C ILE A 120 -9.91 25.77 -21.73
N VAL A 121 -9.57 26.84 -22.46
CA VAL A 121 -9.22 26.78 -23.89
C VAL A 121 -7.99 25.93 -24.20
N ASN A 122 -7.12 25.69 -23.21
CA ASN A 122 -5.89 24.91 -23.37
C ASN A 122 -6.09 23.40 -23.17
N TYR A 123 -7.28 22.97 -22.78
CA TYR A 123 -7.55 21.57 -22.44
C TYR A 123 -8.68 20.99 -23.28
N LYS A 124 -8.38 19.87 -23.95
CA LYS A 124 -9.39 19.07 -24.65
C LYS A 124 -10.43 18.49 -23.68
N PHE A 125 -9.99 18.16 -22.47
CA PHE A 125 -10.84 17.62 -21.41
C PHE A 125 -10.78 18.55 -20.21
N THR A 126 -11.92 19.14 -19.86
CA THR A 126 -12.11 19.98 -18.68
C THR A 126 -13.29 19.46 -17.89
N CYS A 127 -13.14 19.32 -16.57
CA CYS A 127 -14.18 18.89 -15.66
C CYS A 127 -14.18 19.77 -14.40
N VAL A 128 -15.33 20.31 -14.02
CA VAL A 128 -15.57 21.01 -12.76
C VAL A 128 -16.57 20.20 -11.96
N LEU A 129 -16.25 19.90 -10.70
CA LEU A 129 -17.02 19.02 -9.83
C LEU A 129 -17.15 19.65 -8.44
N GLY A 130 -18.28 19.49 -7.77
CA GLY A 130 -18.38 19.72 -6.33
C GLY A 130 -19.72 20.27 -5.88
N ASP A 131 -19.77 20.76 -4.64
CA ASP A 131 -20.99 21.28 -4.01
C ASP A 131 -21.03 22.80 -4.11
N PHE A 132 -21.98 23.31 -4.87
CA PHE A 132 -22.15 24.74 -5.12
C PHE A 132 -23.16 25.41 -4.18
N ASN A 133 -23.87 24.63 -3.34
CA ASN A 133 -24.95 25.13 -2.48
C ASN A 133 -25.91 26.09 -3.22
N ALA A 134 -26.22 25.74 -4.47
CA ALA A 134 -27.12 26.46 -5.37
C ALA A 134 -28.01 25.43 -6.09
N ASP A 135 -29.29 25.40 -5.72
CA ASP A 135 -30.20 24.38 -6.23
C ASP A 135 -30.60 24.66 -7.68
N LEU A 136 -30.06 23.86 -8.60
CA LEU A 136 -30.30 23.96 -10.04
C LEU A 136 -31.71 23.55 -10.47
N GLN A 137 -32.57 23.08 -9.55
CA GLN A 137 -34.00 22.94 -9.81
C GLN A 137 -34.76 24.26 -9.70
N THR A 138 -34.15 25.29 -9.11
CA THR A 138 -34.77 26.59 -8.87
C THR A 138 -34.34 27.64 -9.91
N THR A 139 -35.09 28.72 -9.97
CA THR A 139 -34.81 29.92 -10.79
C THR A 139 -34.31 31.09 -9.94
N ASN A 140 -33.76 30.83 -8.76
CA ASN A 140 -33.21 31.88 -7.91
C ASN A 140 -31.89 32.43 -8.47
N ASP A 141 -31.49 33.61 -8.00
CA ASP A 141 -30.27 34.31 -8.44
C ASP A 141 -29.01 33.43 -8.34
N LYS A 142 -28.93 32.55 -7.34
CA LYS A 142 -27.77 31.66 -7.17
C LYS A 142 -27.69 30.64 -8.30
N ALA A 143 -28.81 30.02 -8.64
CA ALA A 143 -28.89 29.03 -9.71
C ALA A 143 -28.70 29.67 -11.09
N VAL A 144 -29.27 30.86 -11.31
CA VAL A 144 -29.09 31.62 -12.56
C VAL A 144 -27.61 31.99 -12.76
N ARG A 145 -26.99 32.64 -11.78
CA ARG A 145 -25.56 33.00 -11.85
C ARG A 145 -24.64 31.81 -12.04
N LEU A 146 -24.97 30.66 -11.45
CA LEU A 146 -24.17 29.45 -11.61
C LEU A 146 -24.26 28.90 -13.05
N ARG A 147 -25.46 28.91 -13.65
CA ARG A 147 -25.64 28.53 -15.05
C ARG A 147 -24.89 29.50 -15.96
N ASP A 148 -25.06 30.81 -15.75
CA ASP A 148 -24.37 31.85 -16.53
C ASP A 148 -22.85 31.71 -16.46
N LEU A 149 -22.28 31.42 -15.28
CA LEU A 149 -20.85 31.19 -15.11
C LEU A 149 -20.36 30.02 -15.96
N PHE A 150 -21.06 28.88 -15.92
CA PHE A 150 -20.66 27.71 -16.70
C PHE A 150 -20.84 27.95 -18.20
N ASP A 151 -21.96 28.53 -18.62
CA ASP A 151 -22.26 28.82 -20.01
C ASP A 151 -21.24 29.81 -20.61
N THR A 152 -20.93 30.90 -19.89
CA THR A 152 -19.94 31.90 -20.31
C THR A 152 -18.52 31.33 -20.34
N SER A 153 -18.22 30.37 -19.46
CA SER A 153 -16.94 29.64 -19.45
C SER A 153 -16.85 28.57 -20.54
N GLY A 154 -17.89 28.35 -21.35
CA GLY A 154 -17.94 27.29 -22.35
C GLY A 154 -18.03 25.87 -21.76
N LEU A 155 -18.58 25.75 -20.55
CA LEU A 155 -18.79 24.48 -19.85
C LEU A 155 -20.26 24.08 -19.90
N SER A 156 -20.53 22.83 -20.25
CA SER A 156 -21.87 22.26 -20.20
C SER A 156 -22.12 21.55 -18.87
N ILE A 157 -23.20 21.90 -18.18
CA ILE A 157 -23.64 21.18 -16.97
C ILE A 157 -24.13 19.79 -17.36
N VAL A 158 -23.62 18.77 -16.68
CA VAL A 158 -24.06 17.39 -16.82
C VAL A 158 -25.36 17.22 -16.03
N LEU A 159 -26.43 16.82 -16.73
CA LEU A 159 -27.75 16.61 -16.12
C LEU A 159 -27.72 15.46 -15.10
N LEU A 160 -28.15 15.76 -13.88
CA LEU A 160 -28.26 14.83 -12.75
C LEU A 160 -29.66 14.94 -12.13
N GLN A 161 -30.01 13.97 -11.29
CA GLN A 161 -31.18 14.04 -10.42
C GLN A 161 -30.82 14.82 -9.14
N PRO A 162 -31.78 15.16 -8.26
CA PRO A 162 -31.45 15.75 -6.96
C PRO A 162 -30.34 14.97 -6.26
N THR A 163 -29.33 15.68 -5.77
CA THR A 163 -28.07 15.10 -5.27
C THR A 163 -27.96 15.17 -3.77
N ASN A 164 -28.68 16.08 -3.10
CA ASN A 164 -28.69 16.20 -1.65
C ASN A 164 -30.09 15.94 -1.09
N HIS A 165 -30.17 15.05 -0.10
CA HIS A 165 -31.41 14.48 0.42
C HIS A 165 -31.54 14.72 1.92
N SER A 166 -32.47 15.59 2.30
CA SER A 166 -32.84 15.85 3.69
C SER A 166 -34.27 15.38 3.97
N ALA A 167 -34.70 15.44 5.23
CA ALA A 167 -36.08 15.11 5.59
C ALA A 167 -37.10 16.09 4.96
N GLN A 168 -36.66 17.31 4.64
CA GLN A 168 -37.53 18.40 4.19
C GLN A 168 -37.48 18.63 2.68
N ALA A 169 -36.36 18.29 2.02
CA ALA A 169 -36.15 18.62 0.61
C ALA A 169 -35.12 17.70 -0.07
N ASN A 170 -35.34 17.52 -1.38
CA ASN A 170 -34.39 16.93 -2.33
C ASN A 170 -33.89 18.04 -3.26
N THR A 171 -32.61 18.37 -3.19
CA THR A 171 -32.02 19.53 -3.88
C THR A 171 -30.90 19.10 -4.83
N TRP A 172 -30.71 19.81 -5.94
CA TRP A 172 -29.61 19.56 -6.88
C TRP A 172 -28.54 20.64 -6.70
N ILE A 173 -27.62 20.38 -5.77
CA ILE A 173 -26.55 21.33 -5.38
C ILE A 173 -25.15 20.83 -5.72
N ASP A 174 -24.99 19.53 -5.95
CA ASP A 174 -23.74 18.92 -6.41
C ASP A 174 -23.71 18.93 -7.94
N VAL A 175 -22.76 19.67 -8.50
CA VAL A 175 -22.70 19.96 -9.94
C VAL A 175 -21.47 19.33 -10.56
N CYS A 176 -21.66 18.80 -11.76
CA CYS A 176 -20.59 18.44 -12.66
C CYS A 176 -20.75 19.24 -13.95
N ALA A 177 -19.74 20.02 -14.35
CA ALA A 177 -19.70 20.72 -15.62
C ALA A 177 -18.47 20.28 -16.43
N VAL A 178 -18.63 20.11 -17.74
CA VAL A 178 -17.56 19.62 -18.63
C VAL A 178 -17.44 20.48 -19.87
N GLY A 179 -16.24 20.57 -20.45
CA GLY A 179 -16.03 21.36 -21.67
C GLY A 179 -16.90 20.89 -22.85
N HIS A 180 -17.02 19.57 -23.04
CA HIS A 180 -17.90 19.01 -24.07
C HIS A 180 -18.55 17.71 -23.59
N LEU A 181 -19.89 17.65 -23.64
CA LEU A 181 -20.65 16.43 -23.30
C LEU A 181 -20.27 15.22 -24.16
N ALA A 182 -19.86 15.45 -25.43
CA ALA A 182 -19.41 14.40 -26.34
C ALA A 182 -18.16 13.64 -25.85
N ASN A 183 -17.38 14.24 -24.94
CA ASN A 183 -16.22 13.60 -24.32
C ASN A 183 -16.61 12.65 -23.18
N LEU A 184 -17.88 12.58 -22.78
CA LEU A 184 -18.36 11.65 -21.76
C LEU A 184 -18.64 10.26 -22.36
N HIS A 185 -18.18 9.23 -21.67
CA HIS A 185 -18.54 7.83 -21.91
C HIS A 185 -19.75 7.44 -21.07
N ALA A 186 -19.78 7.85 -19.80
CA ALA A 186 -20.87 7.62 -18.86
C ALA A 186 -20.86 8.70 -17.78
N TRP A 187 -21.98 8.92 -17.12
CA TRP A 187 -22.10 9.76 -15.93
C TRP A 187 -23.27 9.28 -15.09
N GLY A 188 -23.31 9.72 -13.84
CA GLY A 188 -24.44 9.45 -12.97
C GLY A 188 -24.17 9.82 -11.53
N GLN A 189 -25.02 9.31 -10.66
CA GLN A 189 -24.91 9.47 -9.21
C GLN A 189 -25.21 8.15 -8.52
N SER A 190 -24.77 8.00 -7.27
CA SER A 190 -25.01 6.80 -6.49
C SER A 190 -26.51 6.56 -6.27
N SER A 191 -26.86 5.29 -6.07
CA SER A 191 -28.25 4.94 -5.72
C SER A 191 -28.64 5.38 -4.32
N GLN A 192 -27.67 5.84 -3.51
CA GLN A 192 -27.85 6.29 -2.14
C GLN A 192 -26.82 7.33 -1.69
N PRO A 193 -27.08 8.08 -0.61
CA PRO A 193 -26.20 9.12 -0.13
C PRO A 193 -24.90 8.49 0.33
N PHE A 194 -23.81 9.10 -0.09
CA PHE A 194 -22.47 8.67 0.17
C PHE A 194 -21.96 9.31 1.46
N LEU A 195 -22.06 8.54 2.56
CA LEU A 195 -21.61 8.90 3.93
C LEU A 195 -22.35 10.08 4.59
N SER A 196 -22.86 11.03 3.81
CA SER A 196 -23.66 12.19 4.24
C SER A 196 -25.08 12.13 3.68
N SER A 197 -25.74 13.27 3.48
CA SER A 197 -27.00 13.41 2.73
C SER A 197 -26.80 13.55 1.22
N HIS A 198 -25.55 13.66 0.76
CA HIS A 198 -25.21 13.87 -0.65
C HIS A 198 -24.96 12.54 -1.37
N ASP A 199 -25.47 12.39 -2.58
CA ASP A 199 -25.13 11.30 -3.50
C ASP A 199 -23.69 11.50 -4.04
N LEU A 200 -22.95 10.41 -4.21
CA LEU A 200 -21.69 10.42 -4.96
C LEU A 200 -22.00 10.61 -6.44
N ILE A 201 -21.59 11.74 -7.01
CA ILE A 201 -21.66 11.99 -8.45
C ILE A 201 -20.40 11.49 -9.16
N TYR A 202 -20.53 11.01 -10.39
CA TYR A 202 -19.39 10.55 -11.18
C TYR A 202 -19.55 10.85 -12.67
N ILE A 203 -18.40 10.99 -13.33
CA ILE A 203 -18.27 11.02 -14.79
C ILE A 203 -17.16 10.07 -15.23
N CYS A 204 -17.32 9.51 -16.42
CA CYS A 204 -16.35 8.68 -17.10
C CYS A 204 -16.02 9.36 -18.43
N LEU A 205 -14.77 9.76 -18.62
CA LEU A 205 -14.31 10.40 -19.86
C LEU A 205 -13.97 9.34 -20.92
N ARG A 206 -14.21 9.66 -22.20
CA ARG A 206 -13.70 8.92 -23.36
C ARG A 206 -12.19 9.16 -23.54
N TYR A 207 -11.43 8.72 -22.55
CA TYR A 207 -9.99 8.92 -22.46
C TYR A 207 -9.28 7.56 -22.52
N LYS A 208 -8.31 7.39 -23.43
CA LYS A 208 -7.55 6.14 -23.49
C LYS A 208 -6.44 6.18 -22.44
N HIS A 209 -6.57 5.34 -21.42
CA HIS A 209 -5.55 5.12 -20.42
C HIS A 209 -5.14 3.64 -20.42
N PRO A 210 -3.83 3.30 -20.47
CA PRO A 210 -3.39 1.92 -20.38
C PRO A 210 -3.86 1.33 -19.04
N LYS A 211 -4.41 0.11 -19.07
CA LYS A 211 -4.80 -0.57 -17.83
C LYS A 211 -3.55 -0.79 -16.98
N PRO A 212 -3.58 -0.47 -15.68
CA PRO A 212 -2.44 -0.74 -14.82
C PRO A 212 -2.11 -2.23 -14.81
N ALA A 213 -0.80 -2.53 -14.89
CA ALA A 213 -0.31 -3.89 -14.79
C ALA A 213 -0.69 -4.44 -13.40
N ARG A 214 -1.36 -5.59 -13.38
CA ARG A 214 -1.70 -6.25 -12.11
C ARG A 214 -0.40 -6.64 -11.41
N ARG A 215 -0.31 -6.40 -10.10
CA ARG A 215 0.83 -6.86 -9.29
C ARG A 215 0.81 -8.38 -9.21
N ILE A 216 1.63 -9.02 -10.03
CA ILE A 216 1.87 -10.46 -10.00
C ILE A 216 3.03 -10.73 -9.05
N ILE A 217 2.78 -11.49 -8.00
CA ILE A 217 3.82 -12.00 -7.10
C ILE A 217 4.28 -13.35 -7.66
N LYS A 218 5.58 -13.50 -7.83
CA LYS A 218 6.22 -14.77 -8.19
C LYS A 218 6.82 -15.37 -6.92
N CYS A 219 6.55 -16.64 -6.66
CA CYS A 219 7.24 -17.38 -5.60
C CYS A 219 7.55 -18.81 -6.05
N LEU A 220 8.62 -19.37 -5.50
CA LEU A 220 8.98 -20.77 -5.68
C LEU A 220 7.97 -21.67 -4.98
N SER A 221 7.52 -22.72 -5.67
CA SER A 221 6.63 -23.72 -5.10
C SER A 221 7.39 -24.95 -4.63
N TRP A 222 7.94 -24.87 -3.42
CA TRP A 222 8.67 -25.98 -2.81
C TRP A 222 7.82 -27.24 -2.57
N LYS A 223 6.49 -27.14 -2.64
CA LYS A 223 5.58 -28.30 -2.56
C LYS A 223 5.52 -29.11 -3.86
N GLU A 224 5.90 -28.49 -4.97
CA GLU A 224 5.85 -29.07 -6.31
C GLU A 224 7.25 -29.29 -6.86
N ILE A 225 8.24 -29.45 -5.98
CA ILE A 225 9.60 -29.75 -6.40
C ILE A 225 9.63 -31.11 -7.09
N ASP A 226 10.26 -31.15 -8.27
CA ASP A 226 10.59 -32.39 -8.96
C ASP A 226 11.79 -33.04 -8.26
N SER A 227 11.49 -33.94 -7.33
CA SER A 227 12.52 -34.58 -6.49
C SER A 227 13.36 -35.59 -7.29
N ASP A 228 12.78 -36.20 -8.32
CA ASP A 228 13.47 -37.17 -9.17
C ASP A 228 14.47 -36.46 -10.08
N ALA A 229 14.06 -35.36 -10.73
CA ALA A 229 14.96 -34.53 -11.53
C ALA A 229 16.08 -33.91 -10.68
N ALA A 230 15.78 -33.47 -9.45
CA ALA A 230 16.79 -32.93 -8.54
C ALA A 230 17.82 -34.00 -8.14
N THR A 231 17.38 -35.23 -7.88
CA THR A 231 18.26 -36.36 -7.56
C THR A 231 19.12 -36.74 -8.76
N GLU A 232 18.55 -36.75 -9.97
CA GLU A 232 19.29 -37.02 -11.20
C GLU A 232 20.38 -35.97 -11.47
N LEU A 233 20.08 -34.68 -11.27
CA LEU A 233 21.06 -33.59 -11.38
C LEU A 233 22.22 -33.77 -10.41
N ILE A 234 21.93 -34.13 -9.16
CA ILE A 234 22.97 -34.42 -8.15
C ILE A 234 23.84 -35.58 -8.61
N ASN A 235 23.24 -36.70 -9.03
CA ASN A 235 23.99 -37.86 -9.48
C ASN A 235 24.87 -37.55 -10.71
N ARG A 236 24.39 -36.71 -11.63
CA ARG A 236 25.13 -36.31 -12.82
C ARG A 236 26.36 -35.46 -12.49
N ARG A 237 26.22 -34.53 -11.53
CA ARG A 237 27.28 -33.56 -11.18
C ARG A 237 28.10 -33.96 -9.95
N LYS A 238 27.79 -35.07 -9.29
CA LYS A 238 28.52 -35.54 -8.10
C LYS A 238 30.03 -35.67 -8.36
N HIS A 239 30.40 -36.20 -9.53
CA HIS A 239 31.81 -36.34 -9.94
C HIS A 239 32.57 -35.00 -10.01
N GLU A 240 31.88 -33.88 -10.17
CA GLU A 240 32.52 -32.55 -10.18
C GLU A 240 32.90 -32.08 -8.78
N LEU A 241 32.23 -32.62 -7.75
CA LEU A 241 32.50 -32.37 -6.35
C LEU A 241 33.65 -33.26 -5.82
N ASP A 242 33.96 -34.35 -6.52
CA ASP A 242 35.08 -35.22 -6.17
C ASP A 242 36.43 -34.54 -6.48
N GLY A 243 37.41 -34.65 -5.55
CA GLY A 243 38.79 -34.22 -5.79
C GLY A 243 39.34 -33.10 -4.90
N THR A 244 39.00 -33.10 -3.60
CA THR A 244 39.71 -32.26 -2.63
C THR A 244 41.14 -32.76 -2.48
N ASN A 245 42.13 -31.98 -2.94
CA ASN A 245 43.55 -32.30 -2.79
C ASN A 245 44.12 -31.85 -1.44
N GLY A 246 43.26 -31.67 -0.44
CA GLY A 246 43.62 -31.21 0.89
C GLY A 246 43.97 -29.73 1.01
N THR A 247 43.83 -28.93 -0.05
CA THR A 247 44.18 -27.51 -0.03
C THR A 247 42.97 -26.61 0.23
N GLN A 248 43.21 -25.43 0.83
CA GLN A 248 42.21 -24.38 1.00
C GLN A 248 41.47 -24.05 -0.31
N GLN A 249 42.20 -23.96 -1.43
CA GLN A 249 41.61 -23.65 -2.74
C GLN A 249 40.65 -24.74 -3.21
N SER A 250 40.95 -26.02 -2.94
CA SER A 250 40.06 -27.12 -3.33
C SER A 250 38.76 -27.15 -2.52
N LEU A 251 38.80 -26.78 -1.23
CA LEU A 251 37.59 -26.66 -0.40
C LEU A 251 36.70 -25.50 -0.87
N ASP A 252 37.31 -24.36 -1.21
CA ASP A 252 36.56 -23.21 -1.73
C ASP A 252 35.93 -23.55 -3.09
N GLN A 253 36.65 -24.24 -3.97
CA GLN A 253 36.10 -24.75 -5.23
C GLN A 253 34.98 -25.76 -5.04
N TYR A 254 35.07 -26.66 -4.06
CA TYR A 254 34.00 -27.59 -3.72
C TYR A 254 32.74 -26.81 -3.32
N LEU A 255 32.87 -25.83 -2.43
CA LEU A 255 31.75 -25.00 -1.98
C LEU A 255 31.11 -24.23 -3.14
N ASP A 256 31.91 -23.65 -4.04
CA ASP A 256 31.40 -22.93 -5.20
C ASP A 256 30.58 -23.84 -6.13
N LYS A 257 31.09 -25.05 -6.40
CA LYS A 257 30.39 -26.05 -7.21
C LYS A 257 29.10 -26.52 -6.52
N LEU A 258 29.14 -26.74 -5.21
CA LEU A 258 27.96 -27.10 -4.43
C LEU A 258 26.90 -25.99 -4.49
N ASN A 259 27.30 -24.73 -4.29
CA ASN A 259 26.40 -23.58 -4.39
C ASN A 259 25.77 -23.46 -5.78
N CYS A 260 26.57 -23.65 -6.84
CA CYS A 260 26.07 -23.68 -8.21
C CYS A 260 25.05 -24.82 -8.45
N LEU A 261 25.34 -26.02 -7.96
CA LEU A 261 24.45 -27.17 -8.05
C LEU A 261 23.12 -26.91 -7.34
N VAL A 262 23.16 -26.38 -6.10
CA VAL A 262 21.95 -26.03 -5.36
C VAL A 262 21.13 -24.97 -6.11
N GLN A 263 21.78 -23.94 -6.65
CA GLN A 263 21.10 -22.91 -7.42
C GLN A 263 20.48 -23.46 -8.72
N GLU A 264 21.14 -24.42 -9.36
CA GLU A 264 20.64 -25.12 -10.55
C GLU A 264 19.39 -25.96 -10.23
N ILE A 265 19.41 -26.73 -9.13
CA ILE A 265 18.25 -27.47 -8.63
C ILE A 265 17.07 -26.53 -8.38
N ILE A 266 17.32 -25.38 -7.73
CA ILE A 266 16.27 -24.38 -7.48
C ILE A 266 15.68 -23.86 -8.80
N ASN A 267 16.52 -23.60 -9.80
CA ASN A 267 16.08 -22.99 -11.07
C ASN A 267 15.38 -23.99 -12.00
N GLN A 268 15.79 -25.26 -12.01
CA GLN A 268 15.29 -26.27 -12.93
C GLN A 268 14.19 -27.15 -12.32
N CYS A 269 14.27 -27.48 -11.03
CA CYS A 269 13.39 -28.46 -10.39
C CYS A 269 12.31 -27.83 -9.52
N VAL A 270 12.39 -26.53 -9.19
CA VAL A 270 11.40 -25.86 -8.33
C VAL A 270 10.54 -24.89 -9.17
N PRO A 271 9.27 -25.20 -9.44
CA PRO A 271 8.45 -24.39 -10.32
C PRO A 271 8.10 -23.03 -9.70
N VAL A 272 8.04 -22.01 -10.54
CA VAL A 272 7.62 -20.66 -10.15
C VAL A 272 6.11 -20.50 -10.29
N ARG A 273 5.41 -20.36 -9.17
CA ARG A 273 3.98 -20.04 -9.16
C ARG A 273 3.78 -18.52 -9.19
N LYS A 274 2.80 -18.10 -10.01
CA LYS A 274 2.38 -16.70 -10.16
C LYS A 274 1.05 -16.51 -9.47
N PHE A 275 0.97 -15.52 -8.58
CA PHE A 275 -0.28 -15.15 -7.92
C PHE A 275 -0.57 -13.68 -8.17
N VAL A 276 -1.81 -13.39 -8.55
CA VAL A 276 -2.30 -12.00 -8.55
C VAL A 276 -2.56 -11.64 -7.10
N ALA A 277 -1.85 -10.64 -6.59
CA ALA A 277 -2.08 -10.15 -5.24
C ALA A 277 -3.53 -9.67 -5.14
N LYS A 278 -4.37 -10.40 -4.40
CA LYS A 278 -5.72 -9.97 -4.05
C LYS A 278 -5.65 -9.09 -2.81
N HIS A 279 -6.41 -8.00 -2.81
CA HIS A 279 -6.63 -7.24 -1.59
C HIS A 279 -7.37 -8.13 -0.58
N ARG A 280 -6.88 -8.16 0.66
CA ARG A 280 -7.54 -8.90 1.73
C ARG A 280 -8.88 -8.22 2.07
N PRO A 281 -9.93 -8.99 2.39
CA PRO A 281 -11.20 -8.42 2.81
C PRO A 281 -11.07 -7.68 4.13
N THR A 282 -11.95 -6.71 4.33
CA THR A 282 -12.06 -5.93 5.56
C THR A 282 -12.57 -6.82 6.69
N PRO A 283 -11.78 -7.04 7.75
CA PRO A 283 -12.06 -8.10 8.73
C PRO A 283 -13.38 -7.93 9.49
N TRP A 284 -13.75 -6.68 9.77
CA TRP A 284 -14.99 -6.35 10.47
C TRP A 284 -16.22 -6.24 9.55
N LEU A 285 -16.08 -6.50 8.24
CA LEU A 285 -17.22 -6.58 7.33
C LEU A 285 -17.88 -7.97 7.41
N THR A 286 -18.52 -8.22 8.55
CA THR A 286 -19.24 -9.45 8.89
C THR A 286 -20.43 -9.69 7.95
N GLN A 287 -20.93 -10.92 7.91
CA GLN A 287 -22.12 -11.25 7.11
C GLN A 287 -23.35 -10.47 7.59
N GLU A 288 -23.54 -10.35 8.91
CA GLU A 288 -24.61 -9.57 9.53
C GLU A 288 -24.56 -8.10 9.08
N LEU A 289 -23.37 -7.49 9.12
CA LEU A 289 -23.19 -6.11 8.69
C LEU A 289 -23.49 -5.92 7.20
N ARG A 290 -23.13 -6.89 6.36
CA ARG A 290 -23.48 -6.87 4.92
C ARG A 290 -24.98 -6.93 4.70
N GLU A 291 -25.70 -7.75 5.47
CA GLU A 291 -27.15 -7.87 5.37
C GLU A 291 -27.85 -6.58 5.81
N LYS A 292 -27.41 -5.99 6.93
CA LYS A 292 -27.91 -4.67 7.37
C LYS A 292 -27.63 -3.56 6.35
N CYS A 293 -26.45 -3.58 5.72
CA CYS A 293 -26.16 -2.65 4.63
C CYS A 293 -27.09 -2.87 3.43
N LYS A 294 -27.33 -4.11 3.01
CA LYS A 294 -28.27 -4.42 1.91
C LYS A 294 -29.71 -3.97 2.22
N GLU A 295 -30.16 -4.17 3.45
CA GLU A 295 -31.49 -3.77 3.92
C GLU A 295 -31.63 -2.24 3.91
N ARG A 296 -30.64 -1.53 4.46
CA ARG A 296 -30.52 -0.07 4.41
C ARG A 296 -30.62 0.43 2.98
N ASP A 297 -29.83 -0.14 2.07
CA ASP A 297 -29.78 0.26 0.66
C ASP A 297 -31.12 0.04 -0.04
N LYS A 298 -31.85 -1.03 0.31
CA LYS A 298 -33.20 -1.31 -0.20
C LYS A 298 -34.23 -0.28 0.29
N CYS A 299 -34.17 0.14 1.55
CA CYS A 299 -35.07 1.16 2.08
C CYS A 299 -34.77 2.53 1.48
N TYR A 300 -33.49 2.88 1.30
CA TYR A 300 -33.12 4.13 0.66
C TYR A 300 -33.64 4.22 -0.79
N ARG A 301 -33.47 3.15 -1.59
CA ARG A 301 -34.02 3.12 -2.96
C ARG A 301 -35.53 3.36 -3.00
N ARG A 302 -36.29 2.86 -2.01
CA ARG A 302 -37.73 3.12 -1.88
C ARG A 302 -38.02 4.58 -1.54
N PHE A 303 -37.26 5.19 -0.65
CA PHE A 303 -37.36 6.62 -0.35
C PHE A 303 -37.10 7.49 -1.58
N LYS A 304 -36.04 7.20 -2.34
CA LYS A 304 -35.69 7.97 -3.55
C LYS A 304 -36.81 7.96 -4.61
N ILE A 305 -37.56 6.86 -4.73
CA ILE A 305 -38.68 6.74 -5.69
C ILE A 305 -39.93 7.46 -5.18
N ASN A 306 -40.29 7.31 -3.91
CA ASN A 306 -41.61 7.71 -3.40
C ASN A 306 -41.60 9.05 -2.63
N GLY A 307 -40.43 9.54 -2.19
CA GLY A 307 -40.26 10.84 -1.52
C GLY A 307 -40.95 11.00 -0.15
N ARG A 308 -41.54 9.94 0.41
CA ARG A 308 -42.37 10.02 1.62
C ARG A 308 -41.57 10.02 2.92
N CYS A 309 -42.05 10.74 3.93
CA CYS A 309 -41.45 10.82 5.25
C CYS A 309 -41.34 9.44 5.94
N GLU A 310 -42.33 8.55 5.79
CA GLU A 310 -42.28 7.23 6.43
C GLU A 310 -41.16 6.34 5.84
N ALA A 311 -40.87 6.51 4.55
CA ALA A 311 -39.77 5.81 3.89
C ALA A 311 -38.41 6.35 4.35
N TRP A 312 -38.31 7.66 4.61
CA TRP A 312 -37.12 8.28 5.22
C TRP A 312 -36.90 7.79 6.65
N GLU A 313 -37.95 7.76 7.48
CA GLU A 313 -37.89 7.24 8.85
C GLU A 313 -37.45 5.78 8.88
N SER A 314 -38.03 4.95 8.01
CA SER A 314 -37.64 3.54 7.84
C SER A 314 -36.16 3.40 7.45
N TYR A 315 -35.66 4.27 6.57
CA TYR A 315 -34.24 4.30 6.21
C TYR A 315 -33.35 4.69 7.42
N ILE A 316 -33.71 5.73 8.17
CA ILE A 316 -32.96 6.18 9.34
C ILE A 316 -32.92 5.12 10.44
N GLN A 317 -34.04 4.41 10.66
CA GLN A 317 -34.14 3.30 11.61
C GLN A 317 -33.19 2.15 11.30
N ILE A 318 -32.82 1.93 10.04
CA ILE A 318 -31.87 0.86 9.65
C ILE A 318 -30.44 1.40 9.53
N ARG A 319 -30.26 2.65 9.06
CA ARG A 319 -28.95 3.30 8.92
C ARG A 319 -28.21 3.38 10.26
N ARG A 320 -28.90 3.83 11.32
CA ARG A 320 -28.28 4.02 12.65
C ARG A 320 -27.75 2.70 13.24
N PRO A 321 -28.53 1.60 13.29
CA PRO A 321 -28.02 0.29 13.68
C PRO A 321 -26.88 -0.22 12.80
N ALA A 322 -26.96 -0.05 11.48
CA ALA A 322 -25.87 -0.48 10.59
C ALA A 322 -24.55 0.25 10.87
N GLN A 323 -24.60 1.58 11.11
CA GLN A 323 -23.43 2.36 11.51
C GLN A 323 -22.92 1.97 12.90
N SER A 324 -23.83 1.71 13.85
CA SER A 324 -23.45 1.25 15.18
C SER A 324 -22.77 -0.12 15.14
N LEU A 325 -23.31 -1.04 14.34
CA LEU A 325 -22.76 -2.39 14.14
C LEU A 325 -21.39 -2.34 13.48
N TRP A 326 -21.20 -1.48 12.46
CA TRP A 326 -19.88 -1.24 11.87
C TRP A 326 -18.84 -0.84 12.92
N LYS A 327 -19.16 0.16 13.75
CA LYS A 327 -18.25 0.64 14.80
C LYS A 327 -17.97 -0.44 15.84
N LYS A 328 -18.99 -1.19 16.23
CA LYS A 328 -18.88 -2.31 17.18
C LYS A 328 -17.98 -3.41 16.63
N ASP A 329 -18.23 -3.89 15.41
CA ASP A 329 -17.45 -4.97 14.79
C ASP A 329 -16.00 -4.55 14.54
N GLN A 330 -15.78 -3.28 14.16
CA GLN A 330 -14.45 -2.72 14.04
C GLN A 330 -13.72 -2.71 15.40
N ALA A 331 -14.38 -2.22 16.46
CA ALA A 331 -13.80 -2.19 17.80
C ALA A 331 -13.49 -3.61 18.31
N ASN A 332 -14.42 -4.55 18.14
CA ASN A 332 -14.24 -5.95 18.53
C ASN A 332 -13.08 -6.62 17.79
N TYR A 333 -12.93 -6.35 16.49
CA TYR A 333 -11.79 -6.85 15.73
C TYR A 333 -10.47 -6.28 16.25
N LEU A 334 -10.38 -4.96 16.40
CA LEU A 334 -9.16 -4.32 16.88
C LEU A 334 -8.81 -4.78 18.29
N GLN A 335 -9.80 -4.88 19.18
CA GLN A 335 -9.62 -5.37 20.53
C GLN A 335 -9.18 -6.84 20.56
N SER A 336 -9.77 -7.71 19.71
CA SER A 336 -9.34 -9.11 19.64
C SER A 336 -7.91 -9.25 19.12
N VAL A 337 -7.52 -8.47 18.11
CA VAL A 337 -6.14 -8.49 17.57
C VAL A 337 -5.14 -7.94 18.58
N PHE A 338 -5.42 -6.80 19.20
CA PHE A 338 -4.44 -6.12 20.06
C PHE A 338 -4.36 -6.71 21.47
N ASN A 339 -5.48 -7.15 22.05
CA ASN A 339 -5.48 -7.72 23.40
C ASN A 339 -4.88 -9.14 23.45
N HIS A 340 -4.86 -9.87 22.33
CA HIS A 340 -4.28 -11.22 22.26
C HIS A 340 -2.87 -11.23 21.65
N SER A 341 -2.29 -10.07 21.36
CA SER A 341 -0.97 -9.97 20.73
C SER A 341 0.18 -10.14 21.73
N GLY A 342 0.36 -11.35 22.27
CA GLY A 342 1.58 -11.72 23.01
C GLY A 342 2.87 -11.65 22.17
N HIS A 343 2.75 -11.37 20.86
CA HIS A 343 3.86 -11.34 19.91
C HIS A 343 3.93 -10.00 19.17
N THR A 344 4.94 -9.18 19.49
CA THR A 344 5.24 -7.88 18.87
C THR A 344 5.22 -7.92 17.33
N ARG A 345 5.65 -9.03 16.71
CA ARG A 345 5.64 -9.19 15.25
C ARG A 345 4.23 -9.24 14.64
N GLN A 346 3.29 -9.90 15.31
CA GLN A 346 1.90 -9.98 14.84
C GLN A 346 1.21 -8.62 14.99
N PHE A 347 1.47 -7.93 16.11
CA PHE A 347 0.99 -6.57 16.36
C PHE A 347 1.40 -5.63 15.22
N TRP A 348 2.71 -5.54 14.92
CA TRP A 348 3.20 -4.66 13.85
C TRP A 348 2.73 -5.09 12.47
N GLY A 349 2.64 -6.40 12.21
CA GLY A 349 2.11 -6.91 10.95
C GLY A 349 0.63 -6.53 10.70
N GLU A 350 -0.19 -6.51 11.75
CA GLU A 350 -1.59 -6.07 11.64
C GLU A 350 -1.70 -4.54 11.58
N MET A 351 -0.85 -3.78 12.27
CA MET A 351 -0.76 -2.33 12.10
C MET A 351 -0.39 -1.94 10.66
N ASP A 352 0.60 -2.61 10.06
CA ASP A 352 0.99 -2.47 8.65
C ASP A 352 -0.18 -2.81 7.74
N ARG A 353 -0.88 -3.91 8.03
CA ARG A 353 -2.04 -4.34 7.25
C ARG A 353 -3.18 -3.31 7.28
N LEU A 354 -3.43 -2.70 8.42
CA LEU A 354 -4.45 -1.68 8.59
C LEU A 354 -4.03 -0.32 8.02
N GLY A 355 -2.78 -0.19 7.55
CA GLY A 355 -2.21 1.07 7.07
C GLY A 355 -2.10 2.11 8.18
N LEU A 356 -1.97 1.67 9.44
CA LEU A 356 -1.84 2.53 10.60
C LEU A 356 -0.38 2.84 10.92
N THR A 357 0.54 1.98 10.52
CA THR A 357 1.96 2.27 10.48
C THR A 357 2.27 2.98 9.16
N VAL A 358 3.13 3.98 9.28
CA VAL A 358 3.80 4.56 8.13
C VAL A 358 4.60 3.41 7.53
N ALA A 359 4.29 3.01 6.30
CA ALA A 359 5.31 2.38 5.49
C ALA A 359 6.39 3.44 5.38
N SER A 360 7.37 3.40 6.30
CA SER A 360 8.54 4.28 6.32
C SER A 360 8.90 4.42 4.86
N THR A 361 8.71 5.63 4.32
CA THR A 361 9.14 5.96 2.97
C THR A 361 10.61 5.66 3.04
N LYS A 362 11.00 4.44 2.64
CA LYS A 362 12.20 3.77 3.17
C LYS A 362 13.28 4.82 3.15
N SER A 363 13.63 5.34 4.31
CA SER A 363 14.67 6.35 4.39
C SER A 363 15.93 5.52 4.22
N ARG A 364 16.18 5.12 2.97
CA ARG A 364 17.48 4.75 2.44
C ARG A 364 18.33 6.02 2.37
N GLY A 365 18.22 6.90 3.36
CA GLY A 365 19.29 7.83 3.65
C GLY A 365 20.52 6.98 3.91
N ALA A 366 21.67 7.47 3.46
CA ALA A 366 22.93 6.85 3.81
C ALA A 366 22.97 6.62 5.33
N LEU A 367 23.46 5.46 5.76
CA LEU A 367 23.67 5.19 7.17
C LEU A 367 24.62 6.28 7.70
N ASN A 368 24.19 7.04 8.71
CA ASN A 368 24.98 8.15 9.28
C ASN A 368 26.12 7.65 10.19
N PHE A 369 26.58 6.42 10.03
CA PHE A 369 27.61 5.80 10.87
C PHE A 369 28.61 5.02 10.02
N ASN A 370 29.88 5.10 10.44
CA ASN A 370 30.98 4.33 9.84
C ASN A 370 30.75 2.82 10.06
N ILE A 371 31.06 2.01 9.04
CA ILE A 371 31.02 0.55 9.07
C ILE A 371 31.81 -0.01 10.26
N GLU A 372 32.99 0.54 10.56
CA GLU A 372 33.81 0.09 11.70
C GLU A 372 33.11 0.29 13.04
N ALA A 373 32.38 1.39 13.21
CA ALA A 373 31.61 1.66 14.42
C ALA A 373 30.47 0.64 14.59
N LEU A 374 29.83 0.26 13.48
CA LEU A 374 28.78 -0.76 13.46
C LEU A 374 29.34 -2.15 13.81
N ILE A 375 30.48 -2.53 13.21
CA ILE A 375 31.16 -3.80 13.51
C ILE A 375 31.54 -3.87 14.99
N ASN A 376 32.16 -2.82 15.52
CA ASN A 376 32.55 -2.76 16.93
C ASN A 376 31.35 -2.84 17.87
N TYR A 377 30.24 -2.19 17.52
CA TYR A 377 29.00 -2.26 18.30
C TYR A 377 28.45 -3.69 18.35
N TYR A 378 28.29 -4.35 17.21
CA TYR A 378 27.79 -5.73 17.17
C TYR A 378 28.74 -6.73 17.82
N ALA A 379 30.05 -6.58 17.60
CA ALA A 379 31.07 -7.41 18.25
C ALA A 379 30.98 -7.28 19.79
N THR A 380 30.78 -6.07 20.30
CA THR A 380 30.62 -5.81 21.74
C THR A 380 29.33 -6.43 22.29
N ILE A 381 28.21 -6.34 21.56
CA ILE A 381 26.95 -6.95 21.98
C ILE A 381 27.05 -8.47 22.05
N ILE A 382 27.65 -9.11 21.03
CA ILE A 382 27.71 -10.58 20.96
C ILE A 382 28.61 -11.14 22.07
N ALA A 383 29.74 -10.50 22.36
CA ALA A 383 30.67 -10.98 23.38
C ALA A 383 30.45 -10.41 24.78
N GLY A 384 29.54 -9.44 24.95
CA GLY A 384 29.33 -8.72 26.21
C GLY A 384 30.54 -7.87 26.65
N ARG A 385 31.57 -7.73 25.81
CA ARG A 385 32.78 -6.95 26.07
C ARG A 385 33.39 -6.46 24.76
N LYS A 386 34.17 -5.38 24.82
CA LYS A 386 35.01 -4.97 23.68
C LYS A 386 36.05 -6.05 23.41
N PHE A 387 36.13 -6.51 22.16
CA PHE A 387 37.21 -7.37 21.73
C PHE A 387 38.53 -6.59 21.66
N PRO A 388 39.67 -7.22 21.99
CA PRO A 388 40.97 -6.67 21.66
C PRO A 388 41.13 -6.59 20.13
N PRO A 389 42.08 -5.77 19.63
CA PRO A 389 42.46 -5.77 18.22
C PRO A 389 42.76 -7.19 17.73
N LEU A 390 42.46 -7.46 16.45
CA LEU A 390 42.61 -8.80 15.86
C LEU A 390 44.00 -9.40 16.13
N ASP A 391 45.06 -8.61 16.00
CA ASP A 391 46.44 -9.04 16.27
C ASP A 391 46.65 -9.47 17.72
N GLY A 392 46.04 -8.74 18.66
CA GLY A 392 46.07 -9.08 20.08
C GLY A 392 45.33 -10.40 20.36
N LEU A 393 44.19 -10.61 19.69
CA LEU A 393 43.42 -11.85 19.82
C LEU A 393 44.15 -13.04 19.21
N LEU A 394 44.75 -12.89 18.03
CA LEU A 394 45.57 -13.91 17.37
C LEU A 394 46.79 -14.26 18.23
N THR A 395 47.44 -13.28 18.83
CA THR A 395 48.57 -13.48 19.76
C THR A 395 48.14 -14.20 21.04
N SER A 396 46.95 -13.91 21.56
CA SER A 396 46.39 -14.65 22.70
C SER A 396 46.07 -16.09 22.33
N LEU A 397 45.44 -16.32 21.17
CA LEU A 397 45.09 -17.65 20.68
C LEU A 397 46.33 -18.49 20.36
N SER A 398 47.39 -17.89 19.82
CA SER A 398 48.66 -18.59 19.55
C SER A 398 49.38 -19.05 20.83
N ARG A 399 49.02 -18.49 21.98
CA ARG A 399 49.54 -18.90 23.30
C ARG A 399 48.71 -19.99 23.95
N VAL A 400 47.50 -20.25 23.46
CA VAL A 400 46.65 -21.35 23.93
C VAL A 400 47.18 -22.63 23.30
N GLN A 401 47.80 -23.49 24.11
CA GLN A 401 48.02 -24.87 23.68
C GLN A 401 46.68 -25.59 23.69
N ALA A 402 46.34 -26.23 22.57
CA ALA A 402 45.17 -27.08 22.50
C ALA A 402 45.34 -28.21 23.53
N ASN A 403 44.38 -28.39 24.43
CA ASN A 403 44.34 -29.59 25.27
C ASN A 403 44.27 -30.81 24.35
N GLU A 404 45.11 -31.82 24.60
CA GLU A 404 45.11 -33.08 23.86
C GLU A 404 43.78 -33.87 24.03
N ASP A 405 42.93 -33.45 24.98
CA ASP A 405 41.70 -34.14 25.36
C ASP A 405 40.46 -33.86 24.47
N PHE A 406 40.57 -33.03 23.41
CA PHE A 406 39.44 -32.75 22.51
C PHE A 406 39.67 -33.33 21.09
N PRO A 407 39.25 -34.57 20.83
CA PRO A 407 39.30 -35.13 19.47
C PRO A 407 38.18 -34.54 18.62
N PHE A 408 38.53 -34.00 17.45
CA PHE A 408 37.53 -33.72 16.42
C PHE A 408 36.98 -35.04 15.89
N THR A 409 35.66 -35.16 15.84
CA THR A 409 34.97 -36.28 15.22
C THR A 409 34.29 -35.82 13.94
N HIS A 410 34.20 -36.73 12.97
CA HIS A 410 33.46 -36.46 11.75
C HIS A 410 32.00 -36.12 12.06
N ALA A 411 31.48 -35.13 11.34
CA ALA A 411 30.08 -34.80 11.36
C ALA A 411 29.27 -35.96 10.78
N ASN A 412 28.13 -36.27 11.41
CA ASN A 412 27.16 -37.22 10.88
C ASN A 412 26.06 -36.49 10.07
N MET A 413 25.31 -37.25 9.28
CA MET A 413 24.23 -36.70 8.46
C MET A 413 23.03 -36.23 9.30
N ASP A 414 22.78 -36.86 10.46
CA ASP A 414 21.64 -36.52 11.32
C ASP A 414 21.78 -35.10 11.90
N ASP A 415 23.00 -34.72 12.30
CA ASP A 415 23.35 -33.37 12.72
C ASP A 415 23.16 -32.38 11.56
N GLY A 416 23.59 -32.75 10.35
CA GLY A 416 23.36 -31.97 9.14
C GLY A 416 21.87 -31.69 8.90
N VAL A 417 21.02 -32.72 8.95
CA VAL A 417 19.56 -32.60 8.80
C VAL A 417 18.98 -31.70 9.88
N LYS A 418 19.40 -31.90 11.14
CA LYS A 418 18.93 -31.13 12.29
C LYS A 418 19.26 -29.65 12.14
N HIS A 419 20.50 -29.32 11.77
CA HIS A 419 20.94 -27.93 11.62
C HIS A 419 20.28 -27.23 10.43
N LEU A 420 20.15 -27.89 9.28
CA LEU A 420 19.44 -27.31 8.14
C LEU A 420 17.94 -27.16 8.40
N ALA A 421 17.33 -28.07 9.16
CA ALA A 421 15.91 -27.96 9.53
C ALA A 421 15.59 -26.77 10.45
N ALA A 422 16.58 -26.29 11.22
CA ALA A 422 16.45 -25.14 12.10
C ALA A 422 16.39 -23.80 11.35
N GLY A 423 16.83 -23.76 10.08
CA GLY A 423 16.77 -22.58 9.22
C GLY A 423 15.33 -22.13 8.95
N THR A 424 14.87 -21.07 9.62
CA THR A 424 13.49 -20.57 9.47
C THR A 424 13.39 -19.23 8.75
N TYR A 425 14.51 -18.52 8.59
CA TYR A 425 14.53 -17.17 8.03
C TYR A 425 14.75 -17.18 6.52
N GLY A 426 14.12 -16.23 5.82
CA GLY A 426 14.37 -15.97 4.40
C GLY A 426 15.63 -15.12 4.14
N ALA A 427 16.55 -15.05 5.12
CA ALA A 427 17.82 -14.38 4.94
C ALA A 427 18.64 -15.17 3.91
N THR A 428 19.30 -14.42 3.03
CA THR A 428 20.11 -14.96 1.94
C THR A 428 21.58 -14.72 2.27
N GLY A 429 22.41 -15.75 2.12
CA GLY A 429 23.86 -15.63 2.26
C GLY A 429 24.51 -14.85 1.12
N ILE A 430 25.83 -14.69 1.21
CA ILE A 430 26.64 -14.13 0.10
C ILE A 430 26.58 -15.00 -1.16
N ASP A 431 26.23 -16.27 -0.99
CA ASP A 431 26.06 -17.30 -2.01
C ASP A 431 24.73 -17.17 -2.79
N GLY A 432 23.84 -16.25 -2.41
CA GLY A 432 22.51 -16.14 -3.00
C GLY A 432 21.52 -17.20 -2.55
N LEU A 433 21.92 -18.10 -1.62
CA LEU A 433 21.08 -19.16 -1.10
C LEU A 433 20.42 -18.74 0.21
N SER A 434 19.12 -19.00 0.33
CA SER A 434 18.38 -18.71 1.57
C SER A 434 18.39 -19.90 2.51
N ALA A 435 18.38 -19.65 3.82
CA ALA A 435 18.27 -20.73 4.81
C ALA A 435 16.98 -21.55 4.61
N GLN A 436 15.90 -20.93 4.12
CA GLN A 436 14.69 -21.64 3.71
C GLN A 436 14.94 -22.60 2.55
N ALA A 437 15.68 -22.20 1.51
CA ALA A 437 15.99 -23.07 0.38
C ALA A 437 16.82 -24.29 0.82
N LEU A 438 17.86 -24.07 1.63
CA LEU A 438 18.68 -25.15 2.18
C LEU A 438 17.85 -26.11 3.06
N LYS A 439 16.92 -25.58 3.86
CA LYS A 439 15.97 -26.39 4.63
C LYS A 439 15.07 -27.25 3.75
N MET A 440 14.54 -26.69 2.65
CA MET A 440 13.65 -27.42 1.76
C MET A 440 14.39 -28.51 0.99
N LEU A 441 15.68 -28.29 0.68
CA LEU A 441 16.53 -29.23 -0.05
C LEU A 441 17.37 -30.15 0.86
N LYS A 442 17.22 -30.05 2.18
CA LYS A 442 18.12 -30.72 3.16
C LYS A 442 18.34 -32.20 2.88
N ASN A 443 17.29 -32.94 2.52
CA ASN A 443 17.39 -34.39 2.30
C ASN A 443 18.27 -34.73 1.08
N LEU A 444 18.40 -33.79 0.14
CA LEU A 444 19.20 -33.94 -1.07
C LEU A 444 20.66 -33.49 -0.85
N ILE A 445 20.85 -32.41 -0.09
CA ILE A 445 22.16 -31.73 0.01
C ILE A 445 22.97 -32.10 1.27
N VAL A 446 22.34 -32.67 2.30
CA VAL A 446 23.05 -33.06 3.54
C VAL A 446 24.27 -33.93 3.27
N PRO A 447 24.23 -34.99 2.43
CA PRO A 447 25.41 -35.81 2.20
C PRO A 447 26.61 -35.00 1.68
N LEU A 448 26.37 -34.05 0.78
CA LEU A 448 27.40 -33.20 0.17
C LEU A 448 27.95 -32.17 1.18
N ILE A 449 27.08 -31.59 2.01
CA ILE A 449 27.49 -30.66 3.05
C ILE A 449 28.28 -31.38 4.16
N THR A 450 27.84 -32.57 4.56
CA THR A 450 28.55 -33.39 5.56
C THR A 450 29.94 -33.78 5.05
N GLU A 451 30.06 -34.15 3.78
CA GLU A 451 31.35 -34.42 3.15
C GLU A 451 32.26 -33.18 3.15
N LEU A 452 31.72 -32.01 2.77
CA LEU A 452 32.48 -30.75 2.80
C LEU A 452 32.97 -30.38 4.20
N ILE A 453 32.14 -30.60 5.23
CA ILE A 453 32.51 -30.37 6.64
C ILE A 453 33.60 -31.36 7.07
N ASN A 454 33.46 -32.62 6.71
CA ASN A 454 34.45 -33.65 7.05
C ASN A 454 35.80 -33.38 6.36
N ASN A 455 35.79 -32.98 5.09
CA ASN A 455 36.99 -32.52 4.38
C ASN A 455 37.62 -31.29 5.06
N SER A 456 36.82 -30.38 5.61
CA SER A 456 37.30 -29.23 6.38
C SER A 456 38.00 -29.66 7.68
N LEU A 457 37.45 -30.64 8.38
CA LEU A 457 38.02 -31.21 9.60
C LEU A 457 39.35 -31.93 9.30
N ASP A 458 39.39 -32.79 8.27
CA ASP A 458 40.57 -33.58 7.92
C ASP A 458 41.75 -32.73 7.47
N THR A 459 41.47 -31.63 6.77
CA THR A 459 42.49 -30.73 6.22
C THR A 459 42.84 -29.58 7.15
N CYS A 460 42.13 -29.45 8.28
CA CYS A 460 42.22 -28.30 9.18
C CYS A 460 42.05 -26.95 8.46
N CYS A 461 41.33 -26.93 7.34
CA CYS A 461 41.07 -25.74 6.53
C CYS A 461 39.58 -25.42 6.54
N TYR A 462 39.19 -24.14 6.45
CA TYR A 462 37.80 -23.70 6.53
C TYR A 462 37.42 -22.83 5.32
N GLN A 463 36.24 -23.02 4.76
CA GLN A 463 35.82 -22.34 3.53
C GLN A 463 35.79 -20.82 3.71
N THR A 464 36.43 -20.10 2.79
CA THR A 464 36.59 -18.65 2.84
C THR A 464 35.24 -17.93 2.82
N GLN A 465 34.31 -18.37 1.98
CA GLN A 465 32.97 -17.79 1.90
C GLN A 465 32.20 -17.89 3.22
N TRP A 466 32.29 -19.03 3.93
CA TRP A 466 31.61 -19.22 5.20
C TRP A 466 32.17 -18.37 6.34
N ARG A 467 33.35 -17.74 6.17
CA ARG A 467 33.91 -16.75 7.11
C ARG A 467 33.22 -15.39 7.00
N SER A 468 32.42 -15.17 5.96
CA SER A 468 31.78 -13.90 5.66
C SER A 468 30.31 -13.90 6.04
N SER A 469 29.78 -12.75 6.45
CA SER A 469 28.36 -12.58 6.74
C SER A 469 27.81 -11.28 6.14
N LEU A 470 26.53 -11.30 5.73
CA LEU A 470 25.82 -10.12 5.26
C LEU A 470 25.05 -9.48 6.41
N ILE A 471 25.44 -8.26 6.79
CA ILE A 471 24.75 -7.47 7.81
C ILE A 471 23.98 -6.36 7.11
N THR A 472 22.65 -6.45 7.15
CA THR A 472 21.77 -5.36 6.67
C THR A 472 21.18 -4.65 7.88
N PRO A 473 21.66 -3.44 8.24
CA PRO A 473 21.08 -2.69 9.34
C PRO A 473 19.65 -2.25 8.98
N ILE A 474 18.71 -2.55 9.86
CA ILE A 474 17.31 -2.13 9.73
C ILE A 474 17.13 -0.92 10.64
N PRO A 475 16.99 0.31 10.11
CA PRO A 475 16.70 1.46 10.94
C PRO A 475 15.34 1.25 11.60
N LYS A 476 15.34 1.13 12.93
CA LYS A 476 14.13 1.29 13.74
C LYS A 476 13.95 2.79 13.93
N ILE A 477 13.09 3.39 13.11
CA ILE A 477 12.58 4.75 13.35
C ILE A 477 11.33 4.62 14.20
#